data_AF-A0A412J388-F1
#
_entry.id   AF-A0A412J388-F1
#
_cell.length_a   1.000
_cell.length_b   1.000
_cell.length_c   1.000
_cell.angle_alpha   90.00
_cell.angle_beta   90.00
_cell.angle_gamma   90.00
#
_symmetry.space_group_name_H-M   'P 1'
#
loop_
_entity.id
_entity.type
_entity.pdbx_description
1 polymer ?
#
loop_
_entity_poly.entity_id
_entity_poly.type
_entity_poly.pdbx_seq_one_letter_code
_entity_poly.pdbx_strand_id
1 'polypeptide(L)'
;MKHVCLKTGTRILSGILSMSMMAGILSMPVMANETDTYKPVNDLKFTSNIKMNTEMETEEDGSAATDNTVQESEPASNENVSSSQNTVDSSASETIEQQTSGELKSETTYSTDNTSATLHMEYTDSDKTLELTEDSSEFYKDVFDKKLLVQNDSSKNVLDFTANSNGVYCFDVNIKDDKGTVIDTQQVRFKILDIADAENKEVQQDENAVAPASVQTNSTVQASHDSKSLGVSYTSNGSYTWTIPSEINLNKQDTLTVSATKINEEANASLKISVKSENGFNMKSSSGRMGAYKITKDGNQIVNNSIVLETTSSGTTTADLKFTANPANFMTSGTYNDTLTFKAQNGYATGTVLEIEGMKFIVMAQTDDDTYMLIDRESLGNIQYQPNVDSDGNYKVGTYETPDEKRSDGQYSNTYEGSYIDNYLENTWYKQLPEKLQKAIQATDIKQAAYNNTSSNPKWRWFDPNGGSNGDWYYNEGTTENPKWVIYYKANIPDDAQGAYPLNCWKYSEEGYNNTTYNTISRHVFLPSVEEVSNLVDLNNANKVYNFLKGTNNSLYHMWFRDSYTSSPRTAMALGYIIRSMSFDNVANTWIGVRPAFTVDLSTVSASVVDSVNYK
;
A
#
# COMPACT_ATOMS: atom_id res chain seq x y z
N MET A 1 29.02 -39.11 64.01
CA MET A 1 30.24 -39.94 64.06
C MET A 1 31.26 -39.38 63.08
N LYS A 2 32.45 -39.04 63.59
CA LYS A 2 33.77 -38.74 62.98
C LYS A 2 33.93 -38.40 61.47
N HIS A 3 34.64 -37.29 61.26
CA HIS A 3 35.39 -36.82 60.08
C HIS A 3 36.33 -37.83 59.40
N VAL A 4 36.58 -37.65 58.09
CA VAL A 4 37.89 -37.47 57.36
C VAL A 4 37.59 -36.90 55.93
N CYS A 5 37.84 -35.64 55.52
CA CYS A 5 39.01 -34.97 54.88
C CYS A 5 39.55 -35.62 53.56
N LEU A 6 39.65 -35.02 52.36
CA LEU A 6 40.45 -33.85 51.89
C LEU A 6 40.11 -33.46 50.41
N LYS A 7 40.20 -32.13 50.10
CA LYS A 7 40.63 -31.38 48.86
C LYS A 7 40.01 -31.73 47.47
N THR A 8 39.65 -30.80 46.57
CA THR A 8 40.27 -29.49 46.19
C THR A 8 39.36 -28.65 45.26
N GLY A 9 39.41 -27.30 45.38
CA GLY A 9 39.25 -26.26 44.32
C GLY A 9 37.85 -25.96 43.76
N THR A 10 37.35 -24.73 43.57
CA THR A 10 37.97 -23.39 43.51
C THR A 10 36.89 -22.32 43.80
N ARG A 11 37.31 -21.27 44.51
CA ARG A 11 36.54 -20.09 44.97
C ARG A 11 36.17 -19.15 43.81
N ILE A 12 35.06 -18.41 43.93
CA ILE A 12 35.05 -16.94 44.16
C ILE A 12 33.83 -16.61 45.03
N LEU A 13 34.07 -15.90 46.14
CA LEU A 13 33.09 -15.44 47.11
C LEU A 13 32.83 -13.94 46.93
N SER A 14 31.61 -13.55 47.25
CA SER A 14 31.10 -12.20 47.48
C SER A 14 31.94 -11.36 48.45
N GLY A 15 31.83 -10.03 48.31
CA GLY A 15 32.37 -9.05 49.25
C GLY A 15 31.84 -7.64 48.98
N ILE A 16 31.00 -7.16 49.89
CA ILE A 16 30.40 -5.83 49.99
C ILE A 16 31.48 -4.79 50.35
N LEU A 17 31.47 -3.59 49.73
CA LEU A 17 31.71 -2.32 50.44
C LEU A 17 31.26 -1.09 49.63
N SER A 18 30.62 -0.17 50.34
CA SER A 18 30.14 1.16 49.96
C SER A 18 31.21 2.13 49.45
N MET A 19 30.88 2.99 48.48
CA MET A 19 31.50 4.32 48.35
C MET A 19 30.64 5.32 47.56
N SER A 20 30.24 6.37 48.27
CA SER A 20 30.21 7.79 47.88
C SER A 20 29.62 8.25 46.54
N MET A 21 28.65 9.15 46.66
CA MET A 21 28.13 10.06 45.63
C MET A 21 29.21 10.73 44.77
N MET A 22 29.05 10.65 43.46
CA MET A 22 29.35 11.74 42.53
C MET A 22 28.26 11.73 41.46
N ALA A 23 27.47 12.80 41.44
CA ALA A 23 26.46 13.05 40.43
C ALA A 23 27.18 13.35 39.10
N GLY A 24 27.14 12.37 38.18
CA GLY A 24 27.42 12.57 36.77
C GLY A 24 26.10 12.41 36.02
N ILE A 25 25.49 13.53 35.67
CA ILE A 25 24.28 13.58 34.84
C ILE A 25 24.71 13.15 33.44
N LEU A 26 24.54 11.87 33.10
CA LEU A 26 24.50 11.45 31.70
C LEU A 26 23.10 11.81 31.18
N SER A 27 22.97 13.09 30.82
CA SER A 27 21.87 13.57 29.99
C SER A 27 22.05 12.91 28.62
N MET A 28 21.38 11.79 28.40
CA MET A 28 21.11 11.35 27.03
C MET A 28 20.30 12.49 26.39
N PRO A 29 20.73 13.06 25.25
CA PRO A 29 19.88 13.99 24.54
C PRO A 29 18.65 13.21 24.08
N VAL A 30 17.50 13.57 24.64
CA VAL A 30 16.21 13.33 24.01
C VAL A 30 16.32 14.05 22.66
N MET A 31 16.50 13.29 21.59
CA MET A 31 16.23 13.78 20.25
C MET A 31 14.79 14.24 20.28
N ALA A 32 14.58 15.55 20.21
CA ALA A 32 13.25 16.09 20.00
C ALA A 32 12.72 15.44 18.72
N ASN A 33 11.60 14.71 18.83
CA ASN A 33 10.81 14.35 17.66
C ASN A 33 10.47 15.67 16.97
N GLU A 34 11.18 15.99 15.89
CA GLU A 34 10.64 16.91 14.90
C GLU A 34 9.31 16.29 14.44
N THR A 35 8.25 17.09 14.51
CA THR A 35 6.96 16.73 13.95
C THR A 35 7.14 16.52 12.46
N ASP A 36 7.26 15.26 12.03
CA ASP A 36 7.16 14.85 10.65
C ASP A 36 5.80 15.30 10.12
N THR A 37 5.76 16.49 9.51
CA THR A 37 4.70 16.86 8.57
C THR A 37 4.89 16.01 7.33
N TYR A 38 4.50 14.74 7.42
CA TYR A 38 4.36 13.88 6.26
C TYR A 38 3.30 14.49 5.34
N LYS A 39 3.74 15.00 4.19
CA LYS A 39 2.86 15.28 3.06
C LYS A 39 2.92 14.08 2.13
N PRO A 40 1.79 13.38 1.89
CA PRO A 40 1.76 12.30 0.92
C PRO A 40 2.22 12.82 -0.45
N VAL A 41 3.14 12.11 -1.09
CA VAL A 41 3.47 12.37 -2.50
C VAL A 41 2.43 11.67 -3.34
N ASN A 42 1.51 12.49 -3.82
CA ASN A 42 0.46 12.09 -4.74
C ASN A 42 1.03 12.13 -6.18
N ASP A 43 0.58 11.19 -7.01
CA ASP A 43 0.71 11.22 -8.48
C ASP A 43 2.05 10.83 -9.13
N LEU A 44 2.77 9.83 -8.62
CA LEU A 44 3.77 9.12 -9.44
C LEU A 44 3.05 8.22 -10.45
N LYS A 45 3.08 8.62 -11.74
CA LYS A 45 2.41 7.95 -12.86
C LYS A 45 3.44 7.28 -13.77
N PHE A 46 3.22 6.01 -14.07
CA PHE A 46 4.05 5.27 -15.04
C PHE A 46 3.23 4.62 -16.11
N THR A 47 3.65 4.80 -17.35
CA THR A 47 3.01 4.21 -18.51
C THR A 47 3.75 2.94 -18.93
N SER A 48 3.07 1.80 -18.93
CA SER A 48 3.53 0.58 -19.61
C SER A 48 2.80 0.43 -20.93
N ASN A 49 3.53 0.20 -22.01
CA ASN A 49 2.93 -0.11 -23.30
C ASN A 49 2.61 -1.61 -23.36
N ILE A 50 1.37 -1.96 -23.72
CA ILE A 50 1.02 -3.34 -24.04
C ILE A 50 0.93 -3.49 -25.55
N LYS A 51 1.58 -4.52 -26.10
CA LYS A 51 1.55 -4.81 -27.54
C LYS A 51 1.09 -6.23 -27.83
N MET A 52 0.32 -6.38 -28.89
CA MET A 52 0.00 -7.66 -29.51
C MET A 52 0.09 -7.55 -31.04
N ASN A 53 0.79 -8.49 -31.67
CA ASN A 53 0.84 -8.66 -33.12
C ASN A 53 -0.07 -9.83 -33.50
N THR A 54 -0.96 -9.61 -34.47
CA THR A 54 -1.75 -10.66 -35.10
C THR A 54 -1.24 -10.92 -36.51
N GLU A 55 -0.86 -12.16 -36.80
CA GLU A 55 -0.57 -12.63 -38.16
C GLU A 55 -1.82 -13.28 -38.74
N MET A 56 -2.13 -12.98 -40.00
CA MET A 56 -3.17 -13.70 -40.74
C MET A 56 -2.47 -14.88 -41.42
N GLU A 57 -2.83 -16.12 -41.09
CA GLU A 57 -2.51 -17.23 -41.98
C GLU A 57 -3.23 -16.96 -43.30
N THR A 58 -2.47 -16.76 -44.36
CA THR A 58 -3.04 -16.73 -45.71
C THR A 58 -3.52 -18.13 -46.03
N GLU A 59 -4.83 -18.35 -45.95
CA GLU A 59 -5.45 -19.50 -46.61
C GLU A 59 -5.16 -19.37 -48.12
N GLU A 60 -4.34 -20.29 -48.62
CA GLU A 60 -4.08 -20.45 -50.04
C GLU A 60 -5.34 -21.04 -50.69
N ASP A 61 -6.08 -20.18 -51.39
CA ASP A 61 -7.31 -20.53 -52.10
C ASP A 61 -7.02 -21.51 -53.24
N GLY A 62 -7.46 -22.75 -53.06
CA GLY A 62 -7.31 -23.85 -54.01
C GLY A 62 -8.59 -24.69 -54.11
N SER A 63 -9.64 -24.08 -54.66
CA SER A 63 -10.88 -24.76 -55.05
C SER A 63 -10.65 -25.86 -56.10
N ALA A 64 -11.02 -27.11 -55.78
CA ALA A 64 -11.96 -27.93 -56.56
C ALA A 64 -12.23 -29.30 -55.89
N ALA A 65 -13.51 -29.68 -55.91
CA ALA A 65 -14.12 -30.84 -55.25
C ALA A 65 -13.70 -32.22 -55.79
N THR A 66 -13.68 -33.26 -54.94
CA THR A 66 -14.72 -34.33 -54.85
C THR A 66 -14.26 -35.54 -54.03
N ASP A 67 -15.24 -36.09 -53.30
CA ASP A 67 -15.44 -37.49 -52.88
C ASP A 67 -14.45 -38.27 -51.98
N ASN A 68 -14.93 -38.51 -50.76
CA ASN A 68 -15.14 -39.80 -50.09
C ASN A 68 -13.99 -40.81 -49.84
N THR A 69 -13.93 -41.18 -48.55
CA THR A 69 -13.59 -42.48 -47.94
C THR A 69 -12.12 -42.92 -47.80
N VAL A 70 -11.68 -42.96 -46.53
CA VAL A 70 -11.14 -44.12 -45.78
C VAL A 70 -10.24 -45.08 -46.57
N GLN A 71 -8.94 -45.18 -46.22
CA GLN A 71 -8.39 -46.24 -45.34
C GLN A 71 -6.84 -46.20 -45.32
N GLU A 72 -6.30 -46.71 -44.20
CA GLU A 72 -4.90 -46.96 -43.85
C GLU A 72 -4.03 -47.58 -44.95
N SER A 73 -2.74 -47.22 -45.00
CA SER A 73 -1.59 -48.15 -44.93
C SER A 73 -0.24 -47.42 -45.04
N GLU A 74 0.67 -47.72 -44.11
CA GLU A 74 2.12 -47.49 -44.21
C GLU A 74 2.76 -48.46 -45.26
N PRO A 75 4.11 -48.61 -45.36
CA PRO A 75 5.12 -47.72 -45.95
C PRO A 75 6.01 -48.47 -46.99
N ALA A 76 6.83 -47.77 -47.79
CA ALA A 76 8.04 -48.29 -48.49
C ALA A 76 8.63 -47.17 -49.39
N SER A 77 9.79 -46.60 -49.11
CA SER A 77 11.17 -47.06 -49.41
C SER A 77 11.59 -46.97 -50.89
N ASN A 78 12.61 -46.11 -51.10
CA ASN A 78 13.76 -46.20 -52.01
C ASN A 78 13.56 -46.35 -53.53
N GLU A 79 14.10 -45.41 -54.30
CA GLU A 79 15.39 -45.49 -55.04
C GLU A 79 15.43 -44.30 -56.03
N ASN A 80 16.38 -43.36 -55.99
CA ASN A 80 17.82 -43.40 -56.30
C ASN A 80 18.16 -42.93 -57.73
N VAL A 81 19.29 -42.21 -57.82
CA VAL A 81 20.18 -42.00 -58.99
C VAL A 81 19.98 -40.77 -59.90
N SER A 82 20.74 -39.71 -59.55
CA SER A 82 21.88 -39.12 -60.30
C SER A 82 21.74 -38.66 -61.76
N SER A 83 22.14 -37.40 -62.02
CA SER A 83 23.17 -37.11 -63.05
C SER A 83 23.90 -35.77 -62.82
N SER A 84 25.22 -35.91 -62.53
CA SER A 84 26.39 -35.17 -63.08
C SER A 84 26.25 -33.68 -63.46
N GLN A 85 26.93 -32.78 -62.73
CA GLN A 85 28.31 -32.30 -62.95
C GLN A 85 28.52 -31.41 -64.19
N ASN A 86 28.82 -30.13 -63.94
CA ASN A 86 29.93 -29.44 -64.58
C ASN A 86 30.59 -28.44 -63.62
N THR A 87 31.86 -28.21 -63.90
CA THR A 87 32.98 -27.86 -63.03
C THR A 87 33.37 -26.36 -63.00
N VAL A 88 33.94 -25.97 -61.84
CA VAL A 88 35.16 -25.16 -61.65
C VAL A 88 35.08 -23.62 -61.49
N ASP A 89 35.53 -23.23 -60.28
CA ASP A 89 36.27 -22.06 -59.81
C ASP A 89 36.19 -20.71 -60.55
N SER A 90 35.79 -19.68 -59.78
CA SER A 90 36.76 -18.63 -59.44
C SER A 90 36.35 -17.91 -58.15
N SER A 91 37.31 -17.82 -57.25
CA SER A 91 37.30 -17.10 -55.99
C SER A 91 37.19 -15.59 -56.24
N ALA A 92 36.24 -14.94 -55.57
CA ALA A 92 36.32 -13.54 -55.20
C ALA A 92 35.83 -13.40 -53.76
N SER A 93 36.77 -13.00 -52.90
CA SER A 93 36.60 -12.67 -51.50
C SER A 93 35.66 -11.47 -51.36
N GLU A 94 34.49 -11.65 -50.75
CA GLU A 94 33.80 -10.58 -50.06
C GLU A 94 33.75 -10.94 -48.58
N THR A 95 34.52 -10.15 -47.84
CA THR A 95 34.72 -10.17 -46.41
C THR A 95 33.36 -10.01 -45.71
N ILE A 96 33.01 -10.95 -44.84
CA ILE A 96 31.95 -10.75 -43.86
C ILE A 96 32.47 -9.69 -42.88
N GLU A 97 32.08 -8.43 -43.08
CA GLU A 97 32.15 -7.44 -42.01
C GLU A 97 31.12 -7.81 -40.96
N GLN A 98 31.63 -8.50 -39.94
CA GLN A 98 30.96 -8.69 -38.68
C GLN A 98 30.76 -7.29 -38.05
N GLN A 99 29.57 -6.71 -38.21
CA GLN A 99 29.18 -5.48 -37.51
C GLN A 99 29.23 -5.74 -36.00
N THR A 100 30.34 -5.39 -35.38
CA THR A 100 30.45 -5.19 -33.94
C THR A 100 29.55 -4.02 -33.56
N SER A 101 28.41 -4.30 -32.93
CA SER A 101 27.54 -3.28 -32.33
C SER A 101 28.34 -2.53 -31.26
N GLY A 102 28.65 -1.26 -31.49
CA GLY A 102 29.23 -0.40 -30.46
C GLY A 102 28.24 -0.12 -29.33
N GLU A 103 28.76 0.32 -28.18
CA GLU A 103 28.02 0.66 -26.96
C GLU A 103 28.37 2.10 -26.56
N LEU A 104 27.38 2.87 -26.09
CA LEU A 104 27.61 4.20 -25.50
C LEU A 104 27.84 4.04 -23.99
N LYS A 105 29.05 4.38 -23.54
CA LYS A 105 29.41 4.37 -22.12
C LYS A 105 29.33 5.77 -21.56
N SER A 106 28.92 5.88 -20.31
CA SER A 106 28.93 7.14 -19.59
C SER A 106 29.47 6.95 -18.18
N GLU A 107 30.29 7.90 -17.73
CA GLU A 107 30.89 7.94 -16.40
C GLU A 107 30.79 9.37 -15.84
N THR A 108 30.61 9.50 -14.53
CA THR A 108 30.59 10.80 -13.86
C THR A 108 31.74 10.89 -12.88
N THR A 109 32.48 11.98 -12.93
CA THR A 109 33.57 12.29 -11.99
C THR A 109 33.30 13.63 -11.29
N TYR A 110 33.74 13.74 -10.04
CA TYR A 110 33.62 14.95 -9.24
C TYR A 110 35.00 15.60 -9.08
N SER A 111 35.04 16.93 -9.09
CA SER A 111 36.22 17.69 -8.69
C SER A 111 36.61 17.38 -7.24
N THR A 112 37.90 17.49 -6.91
CA THR A 112 38.42 17.14 -5.57
C THR A 112 37.86 17.99 -4.44
N ASP A 113 37.35 19.19 -4.75
CA ASP A 113 36.70 20.11 -3.82
C ASP A 113 35.17 20.07 -3.91
N ASN A 114 34.61 19.14 -4.70
CA ASN A 114 33.20 19.00 -5.00
C ASN A 114 32.56 20.30 -5.51
N THR A 115 33.27 21.18 -6.23
CA THR A 115 32.69 22.43 -6.78
C THR A 115 32.16 22.30 -8.21
N SER A 116 32.45 21.17 -8.86
CA SER A 116 31.99 20.82 -10.20
C SER A 116 31.96 19.30 -10.40
N ALA A 117 31.15 18.84 -11.36
CA ALA A 117 31.10 17.45 -11.79
C ALA A 117 31.14 17.35 -13.31
N THR A 118 31.86 16.35 -13.82
CA THR A 118 32.05 16.10 -15.25
C THR A 118 31.43 14.77 -15.66
N LEU A 119 30.48 14.83 -16.59
CA LEU A 119 29.99 13.67 -17.34
C LEU A 119 30.91 13.42 -18.52
N HIS A 120 31.47 12.21 -18.58
CA HIS A 120 32.20 11.69 -19.72
C HIS A 120 31.31 10.69 -20.47
N MET A 121 31.13 10.89 -21.78
CA MET A 121 30.43 9.95 -22.65
C MET A 121 31.36 9.49 -23.76
N GLU A 122 31.50 8.18 -23.94
CA GLU A 122 32.35 7.60 -24.98
C GLU A 122 31.61 6.48 -25.70
N TYR A 123 31.62 6.53 -27.04
CA TYR A 123 31.17 5.41 -27.85
C TYR A 123 32.33 4.45 -28.12
N THR A 124 32.12 3.16 -27.90
CA THR A 124 33.20 2.15 -27.97
C THR A 124 33.80 1.99 -29.38
N ASP A 125 33.09 2.43 -30.41
CA ASP A 125 33.61 2.47 -31.78
C ASP A 125 34.14 3.88 -32.10
N SER A 126 35.47 4.00 -32.18
CA SER A 126 36.18 5.27 -32.38
C SER A 126 35.94 5.91 -33.75
N ASP A 127 35.41 5.17 -34.72
CA ASP A 127 35.11 5.71 -36.05
C ASP A 127 33.76 6.43 -36.09
N LYS A 128 32.92 6.30 -35.05
CA LYS A 128 31.63 6.99 -34.92
C LYS A 128 31.76 8.38 -34.33
N THR A 129 30.78 9.22 -34.65
CA THR A 129 30.68 10.57 -34.10
C THR A 129 29.54 10.65 -33.09
N LEU A 130 29.78 11.27 -31.94
CA LEU A 130 28.73 11.64 -31.00
C LEU A 130 28.39 13.13 -31.16
N GLU A 131 27.11 13.47 -31.10
CA GLU A 131 26.64 14.87 -31.13
C GLU A 131 25.29 14.99 -30.40
N LEU A 132 25.03 16.12 -29.75
CA LEU A 132 23.68 16.40 -29.23
C LEU A 132 22.66 16.50 -30.37
N THR A 133 21.41 16.14 -30.11
CA THR A 133 20.31 16.48 -31.03
C THR A 133 20.12 18.00 -31.12
N GLU A 134 19.52 18.46 -32.22
CA GLU A 134 19.18 19.88 -32.40
C GLU A 134 18.22 20.35 -31.29
N ASP A 135 17.22 19.52 -30.97
CA ASP A 135 16.28 19.76 -29.87
C ASP A 135 16.98 19.87 -28.50
N SER A 136 17.94 18.98 -28.20
CA SER A 136 18.71 19.04 -26.94
C SER A 136 19.60 20.29 -26.89
N SER A 137 20.23 20.64 -28.01
CA SER A 137 21.11 21.80 -28.10
C SER A 137 20.34 23.11 -27.91
N GLU A 138 19.13 23.20 -28.46
CA GLU A 138 18.25 24.36 -28.29
C GLU A 138 17.69 24.43 -26.85
N PHE A 139 17.27 23.29 -26.29
CA PHE A 139 16.71 23.23 -24.95
C PHE A 139 17.68 23.71 -23.86
N TYR A 140 18.97 23.36 -23.97
CA TYR A 140 20.00 23.75 -23.00
C TYR A 140 20.74 25.05 -23.34
N LYS A 141 20.32 25.78 -24.38
CA LYS A 141 21.02 26.99 -24.83
C LYS A 141 21.22 28.03 -23.72
N ASP A 142 20.18 28.33 -22.94
CA ASP A 142 20.26 29.29 -21.81
C ASP A 142 21.18 28.78 -20.68
N VAL A 143 21.26 27.46 -20.49
CA VAL A 143 22.12 26.81 -19.49
C VAL A 143 23.59 26.90 -19.90
N PHE A 144 23.87 26.66 -21.18
CA PHE A 144 25.21 26.83 -21.76
C PHE A 144 25.65 28.31 -21.75
N ASP A 145 24.76 29.24 -22.13
CA ASP A 145 25.05 30.68 -22.14
C ASP A 145 25.36 31.20 -20.72
N LYS A 146 24.65 30.69 -19.70
CA LYS A 146 24.90 31.01 -18.29
C LYS A 146 26.10 30.27 -17.68
N LYS A 147 26.77 29.39 -18.45
CA LYS A 147 27.91 28.54 -18.01
C LYS A 147 27.61 27.67 -16.78
N LEU A 148 26.33 27.35 -16.58
CA LEU A 148 25.88 26.41 -15.56
C LEU A 148 26.24 24.98 -15.95
N LEU A 149 26.25 24.74 -17.26
CA LEU A 149 26.76 23.55 -17.91
C LEU A 149 27.72 23.99 -19.02
N VAL A 150 28.86 23.34 -19.17
CA VAL A 150 29.86 23.63 -20.20
C VAL A 150 30.15 22.34 -20.95
N GLN A 151 29.94 22.35 -22.26
CA GLN A 151 30.45 21.30 -23.14
C GLN A 151 31.96 21.53 -23.32
N ASN A 152 32.77 20.52 -23.01
CA ASN A 152 34.22 20.59 -23.15
C ASN A 152 34.65 20.07 -24.52
N ASP A 153 35.83 20.50 -24.99
CA ASP A 153 36.42 20.00 -26.23
C ASP A 153 36.75 18.50 -26.09
N SER A 154 36.10 17.67 -26.89
CA SER A 154 36.24 16.21 -26.90
C SER A 154 36.57 15.66 -28.30
N SER A 155 36.96 14.38 -28.37
CA SER A 155 37.21 13.69 -29.64
C SER A 155 35.91 13.33 -30.35
N LYS A 156 36.03 12.89 -31.62
CA LYS A 156 34.89 12.53 -32.48
C LYS A 156 33.87 11.59 -31.78
N ASN A 157 34.35 10.59 -31.06
CA ASN A 157 33.54 9.56 -30.39
C ASN A 157 33.25 9.85 -28.91
N VAL A 158 33.57 11.05 -28.41
CA VAL A 158 33.46 11.43 -27.00
C VAL A 158 32.68 12.73 -26.86
N LEU A 159 31.84 12.86 -25.83
CA LEU A 159 31.28 14.13 -25.38
C LEU A 159 31.48 14.31 -23.88
N ASP A 160 32.03 15.46 -23.51
CA ASP A 160 32.26 15.83 -22.12
C ASP A 160 31.43 17.04 -21.71
N PHE A 161 30.75 16.95 -20.56
CA PHE A 161 29.98 18.05 -19.98
C PHE A 161 30.41 18.28 -18.54
N THR A 162 30.79 19.52 -18.20
CA THR A 162 31.05 19.92 -16.82
C THR A 162 29.94 20.82 -16.34
N ALA A 163 29.26 20.44 -15.26
CA ALA A 163 28.31 21.32 -14.59
C ALA A 163 28.90 21.93 -13.32
N ASN A 164 28.59 23.20 -13.14
CA ASN A 164 29.05 24.04 -12.02
C ASN A 164 27.90 24.39 -11.06
N SER A 165 26.74 23.74 -11.24
CA SER A 165 25.55 23.95 -10.42
C SER A 165 24.77 22.64 -10.28
N ASN A 166 24.08 22.47 -9.16
CA ASN A 166 23.18 21.34 -8.95
C ASN A 166 22.06 21.34 -10.00
N GLY A 167 21.75 20.17 -10.54
CA GLY A 167 20.81 20.06 -11.66
C GLY A 167 20.65 18.63 -12.17
N VAL A 168 19.57 18.42 -12.93
CA VAL A 168 19.33 17.19 -13.70
C VAL A 168 19.32 17.58 -15.18
N TYR A 169 20.26 17.02 -15.93
CA TYR A 169 20.41 17.23 -17.36
C TYR A 169 20.09 15.93 -18.09
N CYS A 170 19.20 15.99 -19.06
CA CYS A 170 18.81 14.89 -19.93
C CYS A 170 19.19 15.26 -21.36
N PHE A 171 20.13 14.53 -21.95
CA PHE A 171 20.60 14.77 -23.31
C PHE A 171 20.10 13.66 -24.23
N ASP A 172 19.58 14.01 -25.39
CA ASP A 172 19.48 13.07 -26.50
C ASP A 172 20.74 13.21 -27.36
N VAL A 173 21.48 12.11 -27.51
CA VAL A 173 22.78 12.05 -28.19
C VAL A 173 22.64 11.20 -29.45
N ASN A 174 22.94 11.81 -30.59
CA ASN A 174 23.02 11.14 -31.87
C ASN A 174 24.38 10.43 -32.03
N ILE A 175 24.33 9.18 -32.47
CA ILE A 175 25.48 8.41 -32.92
C ILE A 175 25.47 8.43 -34.44
N LYS A 176 26.54 8.95 -35.05
CA LYS A 176 26.68 9.08 -36.50
C LYS A 176 27.76 8.18 -37.06
N ASP A 177 27.52 7.65 -38.26
CA ASP A 177 28.53 6.94 -39.03
C ASP A 177 29.64 7.86 -39.56
N ASP A 178 30.60 7.28 -40.27
CA ASP A 178 31.74 7.98 -40.89
C ASP A 178 31.32 8.99 -41.98
N LYS A 179 30.08 8.89 -42.48
CA LYS A 179 29.48 9.77 -43.49
C LYS A 179 28.59 10.85 -42.86
N GLY A 180 28.45 10.88 -41.53
CA GLY A 180 27.63 11.84 -40.80
C GLY A 180 26.14 11.50 -40.72
N THR A 181 25.73 10.29 -41.09
CA THR A 181 24.35 9.81 -40.99
C THR A 181 24.06 9.35 -39.57
N VAL A 182 22.94 9.79 -38.97
CA VAL A 182 22.50 9.29 -37.67
C VAL A 182 22.08 7.82 -37.80
N ILE A 183 22.72 6.94 -37.03
CA ILE A 183 22.44 5.50 -37.01
C ILE A 183 21.71 5.06 -35.73
N ASP A 184 21.81 5.86 -34.67
CA ASP A 184 21.13 5.64 -33.39
C ASP A 184 21.02 6.94 -32.59
N THR A 185 20.06 7.02 -31.67
CA THR A 185 19.88 8.15 -30.75
C THR A 185 19.62 7.61 -29.35
N GLN A 186 20.47 7.99 -28.40
CA GLN A 186 20.39 7.51 -27.02
C GLN A 186 20.17 8.66 -26.05
N GLN A 187 19.29 8.45 -25.07
CA GLN A 187 19.04 9.41 -24.01
C GLN A 187 19.99 9.14 -22.84
N VAL A 188 20.80 10.13 -22.48
CA VAL A 188 21.72 10.07 -21.35
C VAL A 188 21.26 11.06 -20.27
N ARG A 189 21.18 10.59 -19.02
CA ARG A 189 20.82 11.42 -17.88
C ARG A 189 22.02 11.65 -16.97
N PHE A 190 22.25 12.91 -16.66
CA PHE A 190 23.32 13.39 -15.81
C PHE A 190 22.74 14.17 -14.64
N LYS A 191 23.02 13.73 -13.42
CA LYS A 191 22.44 14.30 -12.21
C LYS A 191 23.54 14.66 -11.22
N ILE A 192 23.50 15.90 -10.74
CA ILE A 192 24.45 16.41 -9.75
C ILE A 192 23.68 16.98 -8.58
N LEU A 193 23.97 16.47 -7.38
CA LEU A 193 23.23 16.80 -6.16
C LEU A 193 24.08 17.43 -5.05
N ASP A 194 25.41 17.44 -5.17
CA ASP A 194 26.32 17.83 -4.07
C ASP A 194 27.50 18.66 -4.55
N ILE A 195 27.27 19.69 -5.38
CA ILE A 195 28.29 20.71 -5.63
C ILE A 195 28.28 21.75 -4.50
N ALA A 196 29.43 21.99 -3.87
CA ALA A 196 29.61 23.03 -2.85
C ALA A 196 29.46 24.42 -3.48
N ASP A 197 28.44 25.18 -3.07
CA ASP A 197 28.19 26.53 -3.59
C ASP A 197 29.37 27.47 -3.30
N ALA A 198 30.01 27.96 -4.36
CA ALA A 198 30.95 29.07 -4.27
C ALA A 198 30.16 30.37 -4.04
N GLU A 199 30.15 30.83 -2.78
CA GLU A 199 29.72 32.14 -2.28
C GLU A 199 29.25 33.17 -3.33
N ASN A 200 27.94 33.46 -3.35
CA ASN A 200 27.47 34.81 -3.70
C ASN A 200 27.24 35.58 -2.39
N LYS A 201 28.29 36.27 -1.95
CA LYS A 201 28.27 37.26 -0.87
C LYS A 201 27.36 38.42 -1.24
N GLU A 202 26.32 38.66 -0.45
CA GLU A 202 26.12 39.94 0.24
C GLU A 202 24.99 39.85 1.30
N VAL A 203 25.40 39.76 2.59
CA VAL A 203 24.99 40.62 3.74
C VAL A 203 23.48 40.64 4.11
N GLN A 204 23.00 40.29 5.32
CA GLN A 204 23.55 40.46 6.69
C GLN A 204 22.78 39.60 7.74
N GLN A 205 23.58 38.90 8.57
CA GLN A 205 23.44 38.55 10.01
C GLN A 205 22.08 38.60 10.73
N ASP A 206 21.70 37.48 11.35
CA ASP A 206 21.92 37.32 12.80
C ASP A 206 22.19 35.84 13.17
N GLU A 207 23.20 35.62 14.01
CA GLU A 207 23.75 34.31 14.36
C GLU A 207 23.03 33.71 15.57
N ASN A 208 22.45 32.51 15.43
CA ASN A 208 22.62 31.43 16.40
C ASN A 208 22.07 30.08 15.88
N ALA A 209 22.99 29.10 15.83
CA ALA A 209 22.80 27.66 15.94
C ALA A 209 21.99 26.92 14.85
N VAL A 210 22.69 26.63 13.74
CA VAL A 210 22.83 25.34 13.04
C VAL A 210 21.81 24.23 13.38
N ALA A 211 20.96 23.91 12.40
CA ALA A 211 20.41 22.58 12.13
C ALA A 211 20.55 22.30 10.62
N PRO A 212 21.01 21.11 10.18
CA PRO A 212 21.19 20.82 8.77
C PRO A 212 19.81 20.63 8.12
N ALA A 213 19.49 21.51 7.18
CA ALA A 213 18.22 21.51 6.47
C ALA A 213 18.13 20.35 5.47
N SER A 214 17.04 19.59 5.61
CA SER A 214 16.30 18.88 4.56
C SER A 214 17.11 18.13 3.49
N VAL A 215 17.27 16.83 3.73
CA VAL A 215 17.56 15.83 2.70
C VAL A 215 16.40 15.81 1.70
N GLN A 216 16.57 16.49 0.56
CA GLN A 216 15.70 16.34 -0.62
C GLN A 216 16.30 15.26 -1.53
N THR A 217 15.96 14.00 -1.29
CA THR A 217 16.42 12.87 -2.12
C THR A 217 15.53 12.68 -3.35
N ASN A 218 16.05 13.07 -4.52
CA ASN A 218 15.51 12.69 -5.82
C ASN A 218 16.10 11.35 -6.32
N SER A 219 15.34 10.69 -7.18
CA SER A 219 15.49 9.37 -7.83
C SER A 219 16.79 9.13 -8.62
N THR A 220 17.18 7.85 -8.76
CA THR A 220 18.17 7.33 -9.74
C THR A 220 17.53 6.17 -10.50
N VAL A 221 17.60 6.19 -11.84
CA VAL A 221 17.19 5.08 -12.72
C VAL A 221 18.47 4.41 -13.23
N GLN A 222 18.65 3.13 -12.93
CA GLN A 222 19.68 2.28 -13.56
C GLN A 222 18.97 1.34 -14.52
N ALA A 223 19.19 1.51 -15.82
CA ALA A 223 18.78 0.54 -16.83
C ALA A 223 19.98 -0.40 -17.10
N SER A 224 19.80 -1.69 -16.82
CA SER A 224 20.72 -2.76 -17.23
C SER A 224 19.96 -3.63 -18.22
N HIS A 225 20.42 -3.70 -19.46
CA HIS A 225 19.64 -4.20 -20.60
C HIS A 225 19.67 -5.72 -20.80
N ASP A 226 20.20 -6.50 -19.85
CA ASP A 226 20.23 -7.95 -19.93
C ASP A 226 19.46 -8.61 -18.78
N SER A 227 18.13 -8.60 -18.83
CA SER A 227 17.30 -9.69 -18.28
C SER A 227 15.85 -9.60 -18.75
N LYS A 228 15.20 -10.76 -18.90
CA LYS A 228 13.76 -10.86 -19.12
C LYS A 228 13.06 -10.15 -17.94
N SER A 229 12.19 -9.17 -18.27
CA SER A 229 11.52 -8.21 -17.36
C SER A 229 12.32 -6.91 -17.09
N LEU A 230 12.05 -5.90 -17.92
CA LEU A 230 12.53 -4.51 -17.78
C LEU A 230 11.79 -3.79 -16.65
N GLY A 231 12.02 -4.16 -15.39
CA GLY A 231 11.40 -3.50 -14.24
C GLY A 231 11.95 -2.08 -14.04
N VAL A 232 11.09 -1.05 -14.04
CA VAL A 232 11.47 0.30 -13.62
C VAL A 232 11.24 0.45 -12.11
N SER A 233 12.30 0.72 -11.35
CA SER A 233 12.26 0.85 -9.89
C SER A 233 12.11 2.32 -9.47
N TYR A 234 11.17 2.59 -8.55
CA TYR A 234 10.86 3.93 -8.04
C TYR A 234 10.90 3.96 -6.52
N THR A 235 11.59 4.95 -5.95
CA THR A 235 11.60 5.20 -4.50
C THR A 235 10.58 6.28 -4.18
N SER A 236 9.52 5.94 -3.47
CA SER A 236 8.54 6.91 -2.97
C SER A 236 9.01 7.47 -1.63
N ASN A 237 9.43 8.74 -1.61
CA ASN A 237 9.84 9.53 -0.42
C ASN A 237 10.54 8.74 0.71
N GLY A 238 11.50 7.89 0.36
CA GLY A 238 12.31 7.12 1.31
C GLY A 238 11.59 5.95 2.02
N SER A 239 10.30 5.70 1.76
CA SER A 239 9.52 4.67 2.46
C SER A 239 9.44 3.34 1.70
N TYR A 240 9.23 3.37 0.38
CA TYR A 240 9.10 2.16 -0.45
C TYR A 240 9.83 2.29 -1.79
N THR A 241 10.55 1.24 -2.23
CA THR A 241 10.97 1.02 -3.62
C THR A 241 9.96 0.12 -4.31
N TRP A 242 9.49 0.42 -5.50
CA TRP A 242 8.56 -0.46 -6.23
C TRP A 242 8.91 -0.57 -7.71
N THR A 243 8.62 -1.72 -8.30
CA THR A 243 9.09 -2.06 -9.65
C THR A 243 7.91 -2.44 -10.55
N ILE A 244 7.86 -1.82 -11.74
CA ILE A 244 6.88 -2.14 -12.80
C ILE A 244 7.60 -2.31 -14.14
N PRO A 245 7.41 -3.42 -14.86
CA PRO A 245 7.95 -3.56 -16.19
C PRO A 245 7.49 -2.48 -17.18
N SER A 246 8.41 -1.93 -17.99
CA SER A 246 8.15 -0.81 -18.90
C SER A 246 7.33 -1.17 -20.16
N GLU A 247 7.31 -2.46 -20.53
CA GLU A 247 6.59 -2.96 -21.70
C GLU A 247 6.09 -4.39 -21.46
N ILE A 248 4.88 -4.69 -21.95
CA ILE A 248 4.28 -6.02 -21.96
C ILE A 248 3.97 -6.41 -23.41
N ASN A 249 4.68 -7.40 -23.94
CA ASN A 249 4.35 -7.99 -25.23
C ASN A 249 3.58 -9.29 -25.02
N LEU A 250 2.27 -9.28 -25.31
CA LEU A 250 1.39 -10.45 -25.11
C LEU A 250 1.74 -11.64 -26.01
N ASN A 251 2.51 -11.45 -27.07
CA ASN A 251 3.04 -12.56 -27.87
C ASN A 251 4.20 -13.28 -27.18
N LYS A 252 4.84 -12.67 -26.16
CA LYS A 252 6.03 -13.19 -25.49
C LYS A 252 5.80 -13.52 -24.00
N GLN A 253 4.95 -12.75 -23.32
CA GLN A 253 4.63 -12.93 -21.91
C GLN A 253 3.20 -12.44 -21.63
N ASP A 254 2.49 -13.17 -20.77
CA ASP A 254 1.12 -12.85 -20.36
C ASP A 254 1.02 -12.46 -18.88
N THR A 255 2.16 -12.26 -18.21
CA THR A 255 2.21 -11.89 -16.79
C THR A 255 3.09 -10.66 -16.55
N LEU A 256 2.72 -9.88 -15.52
CA LEU A 256 3.44 -8.74 -15.00
C LEU A 256 3.49 -8.85 -13.47
N THR A 257 4.67 -8.82 -12.89
CA THR A 257 4.81 -8.70 -11.44
C THR A 257 5.02 -7.24 -11.06
N VAL A 258 4.14 -6.71 -10.23
CA VAL A 258 4.33 -5.43 -9.53
C VAL A 258 4.90 -5.74 -8.16
N SER A 259 6.01 -5.12 -7.77
CA SER A 259 6.61 -5.32 -6.44
C SER A 259 6.78 -4.00 -5.70
N ALA A 260 6.75 -4.05 -4.38
CA ALA A 260 6.99 -2.93 -3.48
C ALA A 260 7.76 -3.40 -2.24
N THR A 261 8.91 -2.81 -1.98
CA THR A 261 9.81 -3.13 -0.86
C THR A 261 9.92 -1.92 0.05
N LYS A 262 9.60 -2.07 1.34
CA LYS A 262 9.80 -1.02 2.33
C LYS A 262 11.29 -0.79 2.56
N ILE A 263 11.75 0.46 2.44
CA ILE A 263 13.17 0.84 2.57
C ILE A 263 13.45 1.45 3.96
N ASN A 264 12.46 2.12 4.56
CA ASN A 264 12.57 2.70 5.89
C ASN A 264 11.53 2.07 6.83
N GLU A 265 11.98 1.40 7.89
CA GLU A 265 11.10 0.77 8.87
C GLU A 265 10.31 1.80 9.70
N GLU A 266 10.84 3.01 9.89
CA GLU A 266 10.27 4.06 10.73
C GLU A 266 9.09 4.80 10.09
N ALA A 267 8.90 4.67 8.77
CA ALA A 267 7.81 5.35 8.08
C ALA A 267 6.46 4.64 8.33
N ASN A 268 5.49 5.35 8.91
CA ASN A 268 4.07 4.95 9.00
C ASN A 268 3.33 5.13 7.65
N ALA A 269 4.06 4.89 6.55
CA ALA A 269 3.58 5.02 5.19
C ALA A 269 2.94 3.72 4.72
N SER A 270 1.82 3.83 4.01
CA SER A 270 1.30 2.79 3.13
C SER A 270 1.65 3.13 1.69
N LEU A 271 1.81 2.10 0.85
CA LEU A 271 1.89 2.26 -0.59
C LEU A 271 0.73 1.52 -1.25
N LYS A 272 -0.08 2.26 -2.01
CA LYS A 272 -1.11 1.73 -2.91
C LYS A 272 -0.68 1.96 -4.34
N ILE A 273 -0.78 0.94 -5.18
CA ILE A 273 -0.55 1.04 -6.62
C ILE A 273 -1.87 0.68 -7.31
N SER A 274 -2.43 1.60 -8.08
CA SER A 274 -3.58 1.35 -8.94
C SER A 274 -3.17 1.25 -10.40
N VAL A 275 -3.97 0.54 -11.21
CA VAL A 275 -3.76 0.42 -12.66
C VAL A 275 -4.94 1.02 -13.43
N LYS A 276 -4.63 1.87 -14.40
CA LYS A 276 -5.59 2.49 -15.31
C LYS A 276 -5.16 2.29 -16.75
N SER A 277 -6.05 1.79 -17.59
CA SER A 277 -5.88 1.77 -19.04
C SER A 277 -6.42 3.03 -19.68
N GLU A 278 -5.68 3.58 -20.64
CA GLU A 278 -6.14 4.69 -21.49
C GLU A 278 -7.36 4.30 -22.34
N ASN A 279 -7.40 3.06 -22.84
CA ASN A 279 -8.46 2.57 -23.72
C ASN A 279 -9.44 1.60 -23.04
N GLY A 280 -9.53 1.62 -21.70
CA GLY A 280 -10.48 0.79 -20.94
C GLY A 280 -10.28 -0.72 -21.09
N PHE A 281 -9.03 -1.16 -21.12
CA PHE A 281 -8.58 -2.52 -21.41
C PHE A 281 -8.92 -3.01 -22.81
N ASN A 282 -8.84 -2.10 -23.78
CA ASN A 282 -8.87 -2.42 -25.21
C ASN A 282 -7.57 -1.98 -25.86
N MET A 283 -6.94 -2.83 -26.64
CA MET A 283 -5.80 -2.40 -27.46
C MET A 283 -6.30 -1.82 -28.77
N LYS A 284 -5.67 -0.74 -29.22
CA LYS A 284 -6.03 0.00 -30.43
C LYS A 284 -4.96 -0.16 -31.51
N SER A 285 -5.37 -0.50 -32.73
CA SER A 285 -4.51 -0.52 -33.91
C SER A 285 -4.25 0.89 -34.44
N SER A 286 -3.27 1.05 -35.32
CA SER A 286 -3.04 2.29 -36.08
C SER A 286 -4.26 2.71 -36.93
N SER A 287 -5.07 1.75 -37.37
CA SER A 287 -6.33 1.97 -38.10
C SER A 287 -7.53 2.28 -37.18
N GLY A 288 -7.31 2.35 -35.86
CA GLY A 288 -8.34 2.67 -34.86
C GLY A 288 -9.25 1.52 -34.47
N ARG A 289 -8.98 0.29 -34.93
CA ARG A 289 -9.73 -0.91 -34.51
C ARG A 289 -9.31 -1.31 -33.10
N MET A 290 -10.24 -1.86 -32.34
CA MET A 290 -10.01 -2.20 -30.93
C MET A 290 -10.19 -3.70 -30.70
N GLY A 291 -9.32 -4.29 -29.87
CA GLY A 291 -9.45 -5.65 -29.36
C GLY A 291 -9.35 -5.68 -27.84
N ALA A 292 -10.33 -6.29 -27.19
CA ALA A 292 -10.40 -6.34 -25.72
C ALA A 292 -9.41 -7.35 -25.14
N TYR A 293 -8.80 -6.98 -24.01
CA TYR A 293 -8.03 -7.87 -23.16
C TYR A 293 -8.53 -7.76 -21.70
N LYS A 294 -8.10 -8.70 -20.85
CA LYS A 294 -8.45 -8.74 -19.43
C LYS A 294 -7.19 -8.81 -18.60
N ILE A 295 -7.22 -8.19 -17.43
CA ILE A 295 -6.21 -8.34 -16.38
C ILE A 295 -6.86 -9.08 -15.21
N THR A 296 -6.16 -10.04 -14.64
CA THR A 296 -6.59 -10.77 -13.44
C THR A 296 -5.50 -10.74 -12.37
N LYS A 297 -5.90 -10.68 -11.10
CA LYS A 297 -5.05 -10.84 -9.92
C LYS A 297 -5.68 -11.90 -9.03
N ASP A 298 -4.90 -12.90 -8.63
CA ASP A 298 -5.37 -14.03 -7.81
C ASP A 298 -6.63 -14.72 -8.39
N GLY A 299 -6.76 -14.73 -9.72
CA GLY A 299 -7.91 -15.28 -10.45
C GLY A 299 -9.11 -14.33 -10.59
N ASN A 300 -9.13 -13.18 -9.91
CA ASN A 300 -10.20 -12.19 -10.00
C ASN A 300 -9.92 -11.15 -11.09
N GLN A 301 -10.93 -10.82 -11.89
CA GLN A 301 -10.82 -9.81 -12.94
C GLN A 301 -10.69 -8.40 -12.35
N ILE A 302 -9.72 -7.64 -12.85
CA ILE A 302 -9.45 -6.27 -12.45
C ILE A 302 -10.31 -5.34 -13.29
N VAL A 303 -10.98 -4.36 -12.66
CA VAL A 303 -11.70 -3.29 -13.37
C VAL A 303 -10.79 -2.08 -13.56
N ASN A 304 -11.07 -1.26 -14.58
CA ASN A 304 -10.22 -0.10 -14.87
C ASN A 304 -10.18 0.84 -13.65
N ASN A 305 -8.98 1.34 -13.29
CA ASN A 305 -8.73 2.15 -12.10
C ASN A 305 -8.79 1.40 -10.75
N SER A 306 -8.56 0.08 -10.74
CA SER A 306 -8.48 -0.70 -9.48
C SER A 306 -7.10 -0.62 -8.84
N ILE A 307 -7.06 -0.77 -7.50
CA ILE A 307 -5.83 -1.03 -6.74
C ILE A 307 -5.35 -2.45 -7.02
N VAL A 308 -4.08 -2.58 -7.40
CA VAL A 308 -3.42 -3.86 -7.74
C VAL A 308 -2.41 -4.30 -6.68
N LEU A 309 -1.83 -3.37 -5.93
CA LEU A 309 -0.93 -3.66 -4.80
C LEU A 309 -1.22 -2.68 -3.67
N GLU A 310 -1.30 -3.19 -2.44
CA GLU A 310 -1.35 -2.39 -1.21
C GLU A 310 -0.39 -3.02 -0.21
N THR A 311 0.48 -2.22 0.40
CA THR A 311 1.42 -2.71 1.41
C THR A 311 1.63 -1.70 2.53
N THR A 312 1.76 -2.25 3.74
CA THR A 312 2.10 -1.56 5.00
C THR A 312 3.25 -2.26 5.73
N SER A 313 3.72 -3.39 5.20
CA SER A 313 4.62 -4.31 5.88
C SER A 313 6.09 -4.00 5.59
N SER A 314 6.96 -4.38 6.54
CA SER A 314 8.41 -4.46 6.33
C SER A 314 8.72 -5.55 5.28
N GLY A 315 9.65 -5.27 4.36
CA GLY A 315 10.05 -6.21 3.31
C GLY A 315 9.34 -6.00 1.98
N THR A 316 9.40 -7.01 1.11
CA THR A 316 8.88 -6.96 -0.27
C THR A 316 7.49 -7.59 -0.37
N THR A 317 6.52 -6.81 -0.81
CA THR A 317 5.19 -7.25 -1.24
C THR A 317 5.15 -7.32 -2.77
N THR A 318 4.50 -8.33 -3.33
CA THR A 318 4.35 -8.49 -4.79
C THR A 318 2.90 -8.76 -5.16
N ALA A 319 2.52 -8.37 -6.38
CA ALA A 319 1.25 -8.68 -6.99
C ALA A 319 1.50 -9.13 -8.44
N ASP A 320 1.10 -10.37 -8.75
CA ASP A 320 1.20 -10.92 -10.10
C ASP A 320 -0.10 -10.66 -10.86
N LEU A 321 0.02 -9.91 -11.96
CA LEU A 321 -1.07 -9.57 -12.86
C LEU A 321 -0.97 -10.45 -14.09
N LYS A 322 -2.06 -11.15 -14.42
CA LYS A 322 -2.16 -11.98 -15.62
C LYS A 322 -3.05 -11.32 -16.66
N PHE A 323 -2.52 -11.19 -17.87
CA PHE A 323 -3.14 -10.60 -19.03
C PHE A 323 -3.69 -11.71 -19.93
N THR A 324 -4.90 -11.54 -20.44
CA THR A 324 -5.49 -12.48 -21.40
C THR A 324 -6.19 -11.72 -22.51
N ALA A 325 -5.91 -12.08 -23.76
CA ALA A 325 -6.51 -11.49 -24.94
C ALA A 325 -6.97 -12.62 -25.84
N ASN A 326 -8.24 -12.62 -26.26
CA ASN A 326 -8.74 -13.60 -27.23
C ASN A 326 -8.36 -13.13 -28.64
N PRO A 327 -7.59 -13.89 -29.43
CA PRO A 327 -7.22 -13.51 -30.80
C PRO A 327 -8.42 -13.15 -31.68
N ALA A 328 -9.58 -13.77 -31.46
CA ALA A 328 -10.82 -13.46 -32.19
C ALA A 328 -11.31 -12.01 -31.98
N ASN A 329 -10.85 -11.32 -30.94
CA ASN A 329 -11.17 -9.91 -30.71
C ASN A 329 -10.39 -8.96 -31.65
N PHE A 330 -9.41 -9.47 -32.40
CA PHE A 330 -8.47 -8.68 -33.20
C PHE A 330 -8.67 -8.95 -34.69
N MET A 331 -9.63 -8.24 -35.28
CA MET A 331 -10.22 -8.52 -36.61
C MET A 331 -9.31 -8.24 -37.82
N THR A 332 -8.12 -7.69 -37.62
CA THR A 332 -7.13 -7.42 -38.67
C THR A 332 -5.74 -7.75 -38.18
N SER A 333 -4.89 -8.21 -39.09
CA SER A 333 -3.45 -8.29 -38.86
C SER A 333 -2.86 -6.91 -38.62
N GLY A 334 -1.92 -6.81 -37.70
CA GLY A 334 -1.26 -5.56 -37.33
C GLY A 334 -0.93 -5.48 -35.85
N THR A 335 -0.28 -4.38 -35.47
CA THR A 335 0.07 -4.10 -34.08
C THR A 335 -1.06 -3.35 -33.39
N TYR A 336 -1.49 -3.88 -32.25
CA TYR A 336 -2.43 -3.23 -31.34
C TYR A 336 -1.70 -2.81 -30.08
N ASN A 337 -1.96 -1.58 -29.63
CA ASN A 337 -1.32 -1.03 -28.44
C ASN A 337 -2.35 -0.52 -27.43
N ASP A 338 -2.03 -0.64 -26.14
CA ASP A 338 -2.70 0.10 -25.07
C ASP A 338 -1.66 0.64 -24.10
N THR A 339 -1.98 1.73 -23.42
CA THR A 339 -1.12 2.33 -22.40
C THR A 339 -1.74 2.10 -21.03
N LEU A 340 -1.01 1.44 -20.14
CA LEU A 340 -1.38 1.32 -18.73
C LEU A 340 -0.66 2.36 -17.89
N THR A 341 -1.41 3.23 -17.24
CA THR A 341 -0.92 4.09 -16.17
C THR A 341 -1.00 3.36 -14.83
N PHE A 342 0.14 3.13 -14.19
CA PHE A 342 0.20 2.74 -12.78
C PHE A 342 0.40 3.98 -11.92
N LYS A 343 -0.52 4.21 -10.99
CA LYS A 343 -0.44 5.33 -10.04
C LYS A 343 -0.05 4.79 -8.68
N ALA A 344 1.10 5.20 -8.17
CA ALA A 344 1.46 5.00 -6.78
C ALA A 344 0.95 6.15 -5.93
N GLN A 345 0.33 5.78 -4.81
CA GLN A 345 -0.17 6.67 -3.78
C GLN A 345 0.48 6.27 -2.47
N ASN A 346 1.22 7.21 -1.91
CA ASN A 346 1.80 7.07 -0.60
C ASN A 346 0.82 7.65 0.41
N GLY A 347 0.38 6.86 1.38
CA GLY A 347 -0.60 7.29 2.37
C GLY A 347 -0.19 6.97 3.80
N TYR A 348 -1.09 7.19 4.75
CA TYR A 348 -0.93 6.67 6.09
C TYR A 348 -1.36 5.20 6.15
N ALA A 349 -0.56 4.36 6.80
CA ALA A 349 -0.92 2.96 7.01
C ALA A 349 -2.09 2.83 8.01
N THR A 350 -2.92 1.80 7.86
CA THR A 350 -3.90 1.42 8.90
C THR A 350 -3.17 1.20 10.23
N GLY A 351 -3.71 1.77 11.31
CA GLY A 351 -3.09 1.77 12.62
C GLY A 351 -2.15 2.95 12.87
N THR A 352 -1.86 3.81 11.88
CA THR A 352 -1.15 5.07 12.12
C THR A 352 -1.98 5.97 13.03
N VAL A 353 -1.34 6.58 14.03
CA VAL A 353 -1.99 7.57 14.87
C VAL A 353 -1.62 8.97 14.41
N LEU A 354 -2.65 9.72 14.01
CA LEU A 354 -2.56 11.10 13.59
C LEU A 354 -2.98 12.03 14.72
N GLU A 355 -2.20 13.08 14.96
CA GLU A 355 -2.63 14.23 15.74
C GLU A 355 -3.11 15.34 14.78
N ILE A 356 -4.37 15.73 14.93
CA ILE A 356 -5.06 16.73 14.12
C ILE A 356 -5.77 17.70 15.07
N GLU A 357 -5.41 18.99 15.00
CA GLU A 357 -5.99 20.03 15.87
C GLU A 357 -5.94 19.66 17.38
N GLY A 358 -4.86 18.98 17.82
CA GLY A 358 -4.64 18.55 19.20
C GLY A 358 -5.41 17.30 19.63
N MET A 359 -6.16 16.67 18.73
CA MET A 359 -6.88 15.42 18.95
C MET A 359 -6.16 14.26 18.25
N LYS A 360 -6.24 13.05 18.82
CA LYS A 360 -5.53 11.86 18.31
C LYS A 360 -6.51 10.86 17.71
N PHE A 361 -6.25 10.46 16.48
CA PHE A 361 -7.09 9.53 15.72
C PHE A 361 -6.27 8.39 15.15
N ILE A 362 -6.88 7.21 14.99
CA ILE A 362 -6.26 6.04 14.39
C ILE A 362 -6.79 5.89 12.96
N VAL A 363 -5.89 5.74 11.99
CA VAL A 363 -6.24 5.46 10.60
C VAL A 363 -6.84 4.05 10.51
N MET A 364 -8.08 3.94 10.04
CA MET A 364 -8.73 2.66 9.78
C MET A 364 -8.55 2.21 8.34
N ALA A 365 -8.72 3.14 7.40
CA ALA A 365 -8.58 2.92 5.97
C ALA A 365 -8.32 4.23 5.23
N GLN A 366 -7.76 4.14 4.03
CA GLN A 366 -7.68 5.24 3.07
C GLN A 366 -8.73 4.99 1.98
N THR A 367 -9.64 5.95 1.78
CA THR A 367 -10.78 5.86 0.86
C THR A 367 -10.53 6.56 -0.48
N ASP A 368 -9.60 7.52 -0.52
CA ASP A 368 -9.10 8.19 -1.74
C ASP A 368 -7.67 8.73 -1.48
N ASP A 369 -7.06 9.40 -2.47
CA ASP A 369 -5.70 9.99 -2.41
C ASP A 369 -5.40 10.65 -1.05
N ASP A 370 -6.20 11.64 -0.66
CA ASP A 370 -6.01 12.42 0.58
C ASP A 370 -7.12 12.17 1.61
N THR A 371 -8.01 11.21 1.35
CA THR A 371 -9.20 10.97 2.16
C THR A 371 -9.06 9.70 2.99
N TYR A 372 -9.22 9.84 4.31
CA TYR A 372 -8.99 8.77 5.28
C TYR A 372 -10.18 8.57 6.19
N MET A 373 -10.53 7.31 6.44
CA MET A 373 -11.43 6.94 7.52
C MET A 373 -10.64 6.80 8.81
N LEU A 374 -11.02 7.59 9.81
CA LEU A 374 -10.38 7.65 11.11
C LEU A 374 -11.35 7.19 12.21
N ILE A 375 -10.80 6.66 13.29
CA ILE A 375 -11.51 6.43 14.56
C ILE A 375 -10.82 7.19 15.68
N ASP A 376 -11.60 7.74 16.60
CA ASP A 376 -11.05 8.37 17.80
C ASP A 376 -10.20 7.37 18.59
N ARG A 377 -8.98 7.80 18.95
CA ARG A 377 -8.07 7.00 19.77
C ARG A 377 -8.65 6.81 21.17
N GLU A 378 -9.36 7.80 21.67
CA GLU A 378 -9.95 7.81 23.00
C GLU A 378 -11.46 7.55 22.94
N SER A 379 -12.02 7.07 24.05
CA SER A 379 -13.47 6.92 24.16
C SER A 379 -14.10 8.23 24.60
N LEU A 380 -15.28 8.54 24.07
CA LEU A 380 -16.12 9.63 24.58
C LEU A 380 -16.77 9.31 25.94
N GLY A 381 -16.46 8.14 26.50
CA GLY A 381 -17.11 7.59 27.68
C GLY A 381 -18.33 6.74 27.33
N ASN A 382 -19.09 6.40 28.36
CA ASN A 382 -20.25 5.53 28.22
C ASN A 382 -21.48 6.33 27.76
N ILE A 383 -22.05 5.94 26.62
CA ILE A 383 -23.23 6.58 26.06
C ILE A 383 -24.21 5.47 25.67
N GLN A 384 -25.44 5.56 26.14
CA GLN A 384 -26.49 4.65 25.73
C GLN A 384 -26.73 4.80 24.22
N TYR A 385 -26.90 3.68 23.53
CA TYR A 385 -27.23 3.68 22.12
C TYR A 385 -28.61 4.32 21.90
N GLN A 386 -29.60 3.83 22.65
CA GLN A 386 -30.98 4.31 22.62
C GLN A 386 -31.64 4.12 23.99
N PRO A 387 -31.70 5.17 24.84
CA PRO A 387 -32.52 5.18 26.03
C PRO A 387 -34.02 5.13 25.70
N ASN A 388 -34.81 4.66 26.66
CA ASN A 388 -36.26 4.85 26.66
C ASN A 388 -36.61 6.32 26.85
N VAL A 389 -37.85 6.68 26.52
CA VAL A 389 -38.39 8.03 26.80
C VAL A 389 -39.38 7.98 27.96
N ASP A 390 -39.50 9.09 28.71
CA ASP A 390 -40.55 9.26 29.70
C ASP A 390 -41.91 9.62 29.06
N SER A 391 -42.93 9.86 29.90
CA SER A 391 -44.27 10.23 29.43
C SER A 391 -44.33 11.54 28.65
N ASP A 392 -43.33 12.40 28.82
CA ASP A 392 -43.22 13.70 28.14
C ASP A 392 -42.36 13.61 26.87
N GLY A 393 -41.80 12.42 26.58
CA GLY A 393 -40.96 12.16 25.41
C GLY A 393 -39.47 12.46 25.62
N ASN A 394 -39.02 12.72 26.84
CA ASN A 394 -37.60 12.99 27.12
C ASN A 394 -36.83 11.69 27.34
N TYR A 395 -35.59 11.62 26.85
CA TYR A 395 -34.72 10.45 27.06
C TYR A 395 -34.37 10.26 28.54
N LYS A 396 -34.56 9.03 29.02
CA LYS A 396 -34.19 8.58 30.37
C LYS A 396 -32.72 8.16 30.41
N VAL A 397 -31.84 9.14 30.28
CA VAL A 397 -30.39 8.92 30.23
C VAL A 397 -29.87 8.48 31.60
N GLY A 398 -29.01 7.46 31.64
CA GLY A 398 -28.36 6.96 32.85
C GLY A 398 -29.18 5.95 33.66
N THR A 399 -30.39 5.59 33.20
CA THR A 399 -31.23 4.58 33.88
C THR A 399 -31.05 3.19 33.27
N TYR A 400 -30.87 2.17 34.13
CA TYR A 400 -30.89 0.76 33.72
C TYR A 400 -32.32 0.29 33.55
N GLU A 401 -32.79 0.23 32.31
CA GLU A 401 -34.12 -0.27 31.96
C GLU A 401 -34.04 -1.22 30.78
N THR A 402 -35.01 -2.12 30.69
CA THR A 402 -35.22 -2.89 29.47
C THR A 402 -35.61 -1.90 28.36
N PRO A 403 -34.86 -1.83 27.25
CA PRO A 403 -35.20 -0.92 26.15
C PRO A 403 -36.57 -1.28 25.60
N ASP A 404 -37.41 -0.32 25.21
CA ASP A 404 -38.67 -0.59 24.51
C ASP A 404 -38.42 -1.29 23.17
N GLU A 405 -39.44 -1.95 22.62
CA GLU A 405 -39.27 -2.61 21.31
C GLU A 405 -39.07 -1.59 20.20
N LYS A 406 -39.87 -0.52 20.26
CA LYS A 406 -39.94 0.51 19.25
C LYS A 406 -39.78 1.87 19.88
N ARG A 407 -39.15 2.76 19.13
CA ARG A 407 -39.02 4.17 19.43
C ARG A 407 -40.31 4.91 19.04
N SER A 408 -40.40 6.18 19.42
CA SER A 408 -41.54 7.06 19.10
C SER A 408 -41.76 7.26 17.60
N ASP A 409 -40.73 7.09 16.78
CA ASP A 409 -40.80 7.15 15.31
C ASP A 409 -41.25 5.82 14.66
N GLY A 410 -41.54 4.79 15.47
CA GLY A 410 -42.00 3.48 15.01
C GLY A 410 -40.90 2.52 14.58
N GLN A 411 -39.63 2.95 14.54
CA GLN A 411 -38.49 2.09 14.27
C GLN A 411 -38.13 1.25 15.50
N TYR A 412 -37.46 0.12 15.28
CA TYR A 412 -36.95 -0.68 16.40
C TYR A 412 -35.86 0.07 17.17
N SER A 413 -35.74 -0.22 18.46
CA SER A 413 -34.79 0.48 19.34
C SER A 413 -33.32 0.24 18.98
N ASN A 414 -33.02 -0.84 18.25
CA ASN A 414 -31.69 -1.13 17.70
C ASN A 414 -31.44 -0.55 16.30
N THR A 415 -32.36 0.22 15.72
CA THR A 415 -32.08 0.95 14.49
C THR A 415 -31.18 2.15 14.79
N TYR A 416 -30.07 2.26 14.05
CA TYR A 416 -29.08 3.33 14.24
C TYR A 416 -29.61 4.70 13.81
N GLU A 417 -30.28 4.75 12.66
CA GLU A 417 -30.77 6.00 12.07
C GLU A 417 -31.69 6.75 13.03
N GLY A 418 -31.30 7.99 13.35
CA GLY A 418 -32.04 8.87 14.23
C GLY A 418 -32.10 8.39 15.69
N SER A 419 -31.30 7.38 16.06
CA SER A 419 -31.16 6.96 17.45
C SER A 419 -30.58 8.07 18.32
N TYR A 420 -30.66 7.93 19.64
CA TYR A 420 -30.07 8.88 20.56
C TYR A 420 -28.57 9.09 20.30
N ILE A 421 -27.82 8.00 20.11
CA ILE A 421 -26.38 8.07 19.87
C ILE A 421 -26.03 8.64 18.50
N ASP A 422 -26.78 8.31 17.44
CA ASP A 422 -26.62 8.91 16.11
C ASP A 422 -26.82 10.43 16.18
N ASN A 423 -27.92 10.86 16.79
CA ASN A 423 -28.21 12.29 16.95
C ASN A 423 -27.17 13.00 17.81
N TYR A 424 -26.67 12.37 18.87
CA TYR A 424 -25.62 12.94 19.71
C TYR A 424 -24.32 13.16 18.93
N LEU A 425 -23.86 12.16 18.17
CA LEU A 425 -22.62 12.26 17.40
C LEU A 425 -22.70 13.37 16.34
N GLU A 426 -23.76 13.40 15.54
CA GLU A 426 -23.94 14.35 14.44
C GLU A 426 -24.25 15.77 14.94
N ASN A 427 -25.13 15.91 15.95
CA ASN A 427 -25.65 17.22 16.33
C ASN A 427 -24.97 17.86 17.53
N THR A 428 -24.24 17.08 18.34
CA THR A 428 -23.59 17.56 19.57
C THR A 428 -22.08 17.43 19.47
N TRP A 429 -21.56 16.22 19.30
CA TRP A 429 -20.11 15.98 19.33
C TRP A 429 -19.41 16.61 18.13
N TYR A 430 -19.89 16.36 16.91
CA TYR A 430 -19.32 16.95 15.69
C TYR A 430 -19.29 18.48 15.74
N LYS A 431 -20.33 19.11 16.32
CA LYS A 431 -20.41 20.58 16.46
C LYS A 431 -19.42 21.18 17.44
N GLN A 432 -18.84 20.37 18.32
CA GLN A 432 -17.84 20.79 19.31
C GLN A 432 -16.39 20.62 18.83
N LEU A 433 -16.19 19.96 17.67
CA LEU A 433 -14.85 19.78 17.11
C LEU A 433 -14.22 21.13 16.71
N PRO A 434 -12.88 21.22 16.71
CA PRO A 434 -12.16 22.37 16.16
C PRO A 434 -12.64 22.70 14.74
N GLU A 435 -12.85 23.99 14.44
CA GLU A 435 -13.48 24.44 13.20
C GLU A 435 -12.77 23.91 11.93
N LYS A 436 -11.44 23.81 11.96
CA LYS A 436 -10.65 23.27 10.84
C LYS A 436 -10.90 21.78 10.62
N LEU A 437 -10.86 20.99 11.69
CA LEU A 437 -11.16 19.55 11.63
C LEU A 437 -12.62 19.33 11.19
N GLN A 438 -13.55 20.08 11.75
CA GLN A 438 -14.97 20.00 11.39
C GLN A 438 -15.20 20.22 9.89
N LYS A 439 -14.51 21.19 9.27
CA LYS A 439 -14.59 21.47 7.83
C LYS A 439 -13.89 20.43 6.96
N ALA A 440 -12.85 19.78 7.47
CA ALA A 440 -12.12 18.73 6.78
C ALA A 440 -12.87 17.39 6.77
N ILE A 441 -13.75 17.18 7.75
CA ILE A 441 -14.61 15.99 7.82
C ILE A 441 -15.64 16.04 6.69
N GLN A 442 -15.71 14.96 5.93
CA GLN A 442 -16.65 14.79 4.83
C GLN A 442 -17.89 14.03 5.29
N ALA A 443 -19.06 14.50 4.83
CA ALA A 443 -20.29 13.72 4.97
C ALA A 443 -20.14 12.39 4.22
N THR A 444 -20.37 11.29 4.92
CA THR A 444 -20.20 9.93 4.42
C THR A 444 -21.55 9.23 4.43
N ASP A 445 -21.87 8.58 3.31
CA ASP A 445 -23.03 7.70 3.23
C ASP A 445 -22.72 6.40 3.97
N ILE A 446 -23.49 6.15 5.04
CA ILE A 446 -23.37 4.96 5.87
C ILE A 446 -24.67 4.16 5.83
N LYS A 447 -24.53 2.85 5.99
CA LYS A 447 -25.65 1.93 6.11
C LYS A 447 -25.41 1.00 7.29
N GLN A 448 -26.46 0.75 8.06
CA GLN A 448 -26.46 -0.22 9.15
C GLN A 448 -26.57 -1.63 8.56
N ALA A 449 -25.83 -2.58 9.13
CA ALA A 449 -25.98 -4.01 8.87
C ALA A 449 -26.49 -4.74 10.13
N ALA A 450 -26.73 -6.04 10.01
CA ALA A 450 -27.15 -6.88 11.12
C ALA A 450 -26.37 -8.19 11.17
N TYR A 451 -26.19 -8.72 12.38
CA TYR A 451 -25.45 -9.96 12.61
C TYR A 451 -26.24 -10.93 13.49
N ASN A 452 -26.11 -12.23 13.19
CA ASN A 452 -26.59 -13.30 14.06
C ASN A 452 -25.44 -14.16 14.58
N ASN A 453 -25.44 -14.49 15.86
CA ASN A 453 -24.51 -15.46 16.40
C ASN A 453 -24.93 -16.87 15.98
N THR A 454 -23.98 -17.66 15.47
CA THR A 454 -24.23 -19.03 15.00
C THR A 454 -23.48 -20.09 15.80
N SER A 455 -22.43 -19.69 16.50
CA SER A 455 -21.56 -20.58 17.26
C SER A 455 -20.76 -19.81 18.31
N SER A 456 -19.98 -20.54 19.11
CA SER A 456 -19.10 -19.97 20.12
C SER A 456 -17.83 -20.79 20.22
N ASN A 457 -16.76 -20.17 20.72
CA ASN A 457 -15.50 -20.85 20.97
C ASN A 457 -15.59 -21.72 22.24
N PRO A 458 -15.43 -23.05 22.16
CA PRO A 458 -15.55 -23.95 23.31
C PRO A 458 -14.45 -23.77 24.36
N LYS A 459 -13.37 -23.03 24.04
CA LYS A 459 -12.35 -22.63 25.01
C LYS A 459 -12.85 -21.58 26.00
N TRP A 460 -13.98 -20.93 25.74
CA TRP A 460 -14.59 -19.94 26.63
C TRP A 460 -15.88 -20.48 27.22
N ARG A 461 -16.12 -20.21 28.49
CA ARG A 461 -17.39 -20.58 29.15
C ARG A 461 -17.76 -19.60 30.25
N TRP A 462 -19.04 -19.24 30.28
CA TRP A 462 -19.66 -18.55 31.40
C TRP A 462 -20.23 -19.57 32.40
N PHE A 463 -19.76 -19.56 33.64
CA PHE A 463 -20.34 -20.38 34.71
C PHE A 463 -19.93 -19.87 36.10
N ASP A 464 -20.69 -20.25 37.13
CA ASP A 464 -20.30 -20.07 38.53
C ASP A 464 -19.57 -21.34 39.01
N PRO A 465 -18.31 -21.26 39.47
CA PRO A 465 -17.57 -22.43 39.95
C PRO A 465 -18.22 -23.10 41.17
N ASN A 466 -19.11 -22.40 41.89
CA ASN A 466 -19.84 -22.92 43.04
C ASN A 466 -21.28 -23.39 42.69
N GLY A 467 -21.67 -23.34 41.41
CA GLY A 467 -22.99 -23.82 40.97
C GLY A 467 -24.17 -22.86 41.25
N GLY A 468 -23.90 -21.57 41.47
CA GLY A 468 -24.91 -20.51 41.60
C GLY A 468 -25.19 -19.73 40.31
N SER A 469 -25.81 -18.56 40.44
CA SER A 469 -26.15 -17.64 39.34
C SER A 469 -25.11 -16.55 39.08
N ASN A 470 -24.09 -16.43 39.95
CA ASN A 470 -23.05 -15.41 39.85
C ASN A 470 -21.89 -15.95 39.01
N GLY A 471 -22.19 -16.25 37.75
CA GLY A 471 -21.19 -16.73 36.81
C GLY A 471 -20.19 -15.65 36.44
N ASP A 472 -19.06 -16.11 35.91
CA ASP A 472 -18.05 -15.26 35.29
C ASP A 472 -17.53 -15.95 34.02
N TRP A 473 -16.77 -15.23 33.19
CA TRP A 473 -16.11 -15.83 32.03
C TRP A 473 -14.79 -16.51 32.40
N TYR A 474 -14.64 -17.75 31.94
CA TYR A 474 -13.45 -18.57 32.11
C TYR A 474 -12.91 -19.02 30.77
N TYR A 475 -11.58 -19.09 30.67
CA TYR A 475 -10.83 -19.64 29.55
C TYR A 475 -10.25 -21.01 29.92
N ASN A 476 -10.31 -21.97 29.00
CA ASN A 476 -9.75 -23.30 29.18
C ASN A 476 -8.29 -23.35 28.69
N GLU A 477 -7.35 -23.24 29.64
CA GLU A 477 -5.91 -23.42 29.38
C GLU A 477 -5.52 -24.88 29.15
N GLY A 478 -6.39 -25.83 29.48
CA GLY A 478 -6.19 -27.27 29.31
C GLY A 478 -6.65 -27.78 27.94
N THR A 479 -6.84 -29.10 27.84
CA THR A 479 -7.42 -29.73 26.64
C THR A 479 -8.94 -29.83 26.77
N THR A 480 -9.61 -30.32 25.73
CA THR A 480 -11.05 -30.60 25.77
C THR A 480 -11.37 -31.74 26.74
N GLU A 481 -10.49 -32.75 26.82
CA GLU A 481 -10.63 -33.92 27.67
C GLU A 481 -10.28 -33.61 29.14
N ASN A 482 -9.28 -32.74 29.35
CA ASN A 482 -8.81 -32.34 30.68
C ASN A 482 -8.84 -30.80 30.79
N PRO A 483 -10.04 -30.21 30.99
CA PRO A 483 -10.17 -28.77 31.01
C PRO A 483 -9.55 -28.17 32.27
N LYS A 484 -8.86 -27.04 32.11
CA LYS A 484 -8.36 -26.18 33.18
C LYS A 484 -8.98 -24.80 33.02
N TRP A 485 -10.11 -24.59 33.68
CA TRP A 485 -10.84 -23.32 33.63
C TRP A 485 -10.18 -22.28 34.53
N VAL A 486 -9.71 -21.20 33.92
CA VAL A 486 -9.10 -20.06 34.59
C VAL A 486 -9.92 -18.81 34.26
N ILE A 487 -10.23 -18.02 35.28
CA ILE A 487 -11.01 -16.79 35.10
C ILE A 487 -10.29 -15.84 34.12
N TYR A 488 -11.04 -15.18 33.24
CA TYR A 488 -10.50 -14.51 32.04
C TYR A 488 -9.33 -13.54 32.31
N TYR A 489 -9.35 -12.81 33.43
CA TYR A 489 -8.30 -11.83 33.76
C TYR A 489 -7.05 -12.43 34.39
N LYS A 490 -7.06 -13.74 34.71
CA LYS A 490 -5.89 -14.51 35.18
C LYS A 490 -5.41 -15.53 34.15
N ALA A 491 -6.18 -15.76 33.10
CA ALA A 491 -5.89 -16.77 32.11
C ALA A 491 -4.71 -16.36 31.23
N ASN A 492 -3.82 -17.31 30.92
CA ASN A 492 -2.81 -17.16 29.90
C ASN A 492 -3.40 -17.51 28.53
N ILE A 493 -3.80 -16.48 27.78
CA ILE A 493 -4.45 -16.61 26.49
C ILE A 493 -3.37 -16.48 25.39
N PRO A 494 -3.13 -17.55 24.59
CA PRO A 494 -2.17 -17.52 23.49
C PRO A 494 -2.42 -16.37 22.50
N ASP A 495 -1.37 -15.87 21.86
CA ASP A 495 -1.45 -14.72 20.96
C ASP A 495 -2.31 -14.94 19.73
N ASP A 496 -2.48 -16.19 19.28
CA ASP A 496 -3.32 -16.60 18.17
C ASP A 496 -4.70 -17.11 18.60
N ALA A 497 -5.01 -17.07 19.91
CA ALA A 497 -6.27 -17.61 20.42
C ALA A 497 -7.47 -16.73 20.03
N GLN A 498 -8.59 -17.39 19.76
CA GLN A 498 -9.85 -16.72 19.49
C GLN A 498 -10.60 -16.31 20.77
N GLY A 499 -11.41 -15.25 20.67
CA GLY A 499 -12.33 -14.81 21.72
C GLY A 499 -13.48 -15.78 21.96
N ALA A 500 -14.46 -15.41 22.79
CA ALA A 500 -15.63 -16.26 23.05
C ALA A 500 -16.57 -16.39 21.82
N TYR A 501 -16.70 -15.32 21.05
CA TYR A 501 -17.56 -15.24 19.87
C TYR A 501 -16.82 -14.50 18.74
N PRO A 502 -15.72 -15.07 18.20
CA PRO A 502 -14.93 -14.43 17.15
C PRO A 502 -15.79 -14.05 15.94
N LEU A 503 -15.36 -13.11 15.10
CA LEU A 503 -16.15 -12.65 13.95
C LEU A 503 -16.69 -13.81 13.08
N ASN A 504 -15.90 -14.87 12.86
CA ASN A 504 -16.32 -16.05 12.11
C ASN A 504 -17.47 -16.86 12.74
N CYS A 505 -17.86 -16.58 13.98
CA CYS A 505 -19.06 -17.11 14.63
C CYS A 505 -20.34 -16.33 14.29
N TRP A 506 -20.24 -15.22 13.55
CA TRP A 506 -21.36 -14.34 13.22
C TRP A 506 -21.72 -14.44 11.74
N LYS A 507 -23.03 -14.45 11.48
CA LYS A 507 -23.59 -14.40 10.13
C LYS A 507 -24.08 -12.99 9.83
N TYR A 508 -23.51 -12.37 8.81
CA TYR A 508 -23.92 -11.09 8.25
C TYR A 508 -25.32 -11.16 7.61
N SER A 509 -26.05 -10.05 7.67
CA SER A 509 -27.32 -9.80 7.00
C SER A 509 -27.47 -8.30 6.69
N GLU A 510 -27.98 -7.99 5.51
CA GLU A 510 -28.40 -6.62 5.15
C GLU A 510 -29.75 -6.25 5.78
N GLU A 511 -30.51 -7.25 6.22
CA GLU A 511 -31.80 -7.10 6.87
C GLU A 511 -31.69 -7.36 8.37
N GLY A 512 -32.33 -6.48 9.14
CA GLY A 512 -32.38 -6.55 10.60
C GLY A 512 -33.45 -7.48 11.15
N TYR A 513 -33.79 -7.25 12.41
CA TYR A 513 -34.90 -7.93 13.08
C TYR A 513 -36.19 -7.80 12.28
N ASN A 514 -36.94 -8.91 12.14
CA ASN A 514 -38.15 -9.00 11.32
C ASN A 514 -37.98 -8.51 9.87
N ASN A 515 -36.83 -8.82 9.24
CA ASN A 515 -36.49 -8.44 7.86
C ASN A 515 -36.54 -6.93 7.61
N THR A 516 -36.19 -6.13 8.63
CA THR A 516 -36.18 -4.67 8.50
C THR A 516 -35.08 -4.25 7.55
N THR A 517 -35.44 -3.45 6.55
CA THR A 517 -34.48 -2.82 5.64
C THR A 517 -33.97 -1.51 6.24
N TYR A 518 -32.66 -1.32 6.23
CA TYR A 518 -32.02 -0.08 6.70
C TYR A 518 -31.80 0.92 5.57
N ASN A 519 -32.04 2.19 5.87
CA ASN A 519 -31.75 3.28 4.94
C ASN A 519 -30.24 3.56 4.89
N THR A 520 -29.81 4.11 3.76
CA THR A 520 -28.53 4.81 3.68
C THR A 520 -28.73 6.24 4.17
N ILE A 521 -27.91 6.67 5.12
CA ILE A 521 -27.94 8.03 5.68
C ILE A 521 -26.58 8.68 5.52
N SER A 522 -26.56 10.00 5.35
CA SER A 522 -25.32 10.77 5.27
C SER A 522 -24.99 11.38 6.63
N ARG A 523 -23.76 11.18 7.12
CA ARG A 523 -23.28 11.66 8.43
C ARG A 523 -21.84 12.14 8.36
N HIS A 524 -21.51 13.17 9.13
CA HIS A 524 -20.12 13.61 9.29
C HIS A 524 -19.39 12.70 10.26
N VAL A 525 -20.07 12.30 11.34
CA VAL A 525 -19.52 11.44 12.38
C VAL A 525 -20.52 10.35 12.74
N PHE A 526 -20.03 9.14 12.95
CA PHE A 526 -20.89 7.98 13.20
C PHE A 526 -20.24 6.94 14.11
N LEU A 527 -21.06 6.00 14.61
CA LEU A 527 -20.54 4.75 15.15
C LEU A 527 -20.01 3.89 14.00
N PRO A 528 -18.79 3.31 14.12
CA PRO A 528 -18.28 2.44 13.09
C PRO A 528 -19.09 1.14 12.99
N SER A 529 -19.05 0.49 11.84
CA SER A 529 -19.57 -0.88 11.66
C SER A 529 -18.56 -1.91 12.10
N VAL A 530 -19.04 -3.15 12.20
CA VAL A 530 -18.22 -4.34 12.39
C VAL A 530 -17.19 -4.49 11.26
N GLU A 531 -17.63 -4.31 10.01
CA GLU A 531 -16.78 -4.41 8.84
C GLU A 531 -15.68 -3.34 8.83
N GLU A 532 -16.02 -2.08 9.14
CA GLU A 532 -15.04 -0.99 9.21
C GLU A 532 -13.98 -1.26 10.27
N VAL A 533 -14.37 -1.67 11.48
CA VAL A 533 -13.39 -1.99 12.54
C VAL A 533 -12.57 -3.23 12.21
N SER A 534 -13.10 -4.18 11.44
CA SER A 534 -12.33 -5.32 10.94
C SER A 534 -11.19 -4.94 10.00
N ASN A 535 -11.20 -3.72 9.45
CA ASN A 535 -10.07 -3.18 8.70
C ASN A 535 -8.87 -2.88 9.62
N LEU A 536 -9.13 -2.43 10.85
CA LEU A 536 -8.12 -2.06 11.84
C LEU A 536 -7.76 -3.19 12.82
N VAL A 537 -8.74 -4.02 13.20
CA VAL A 537 -8.62 -5.02 14.27
C VAL A 537 -8.94 -6.41 13.73
N ASP A 538 -8.12 -7.41 14.00
CA ASP A 538 -8.49 -8.81 13.79
C ASP A 538 -9.55 -9.22 14.83
N LEU A 539 -10.82 -9.13 14.45
CA LEU A 539 -11.98 -9.45 15.27
C LEU A 539 -12.13 -10.96 15.55
N ASN A 540 -11.29 -11.82 15.00
CA ASN A 540 -11.21 -13.22 15.39
C ASN A 540 -10.20 -13.45 16.52
N ASN A 541 -9.24 -12.55 16.71
CA ASN A 541 -8.14 -12.72 17.66
C ASN A 541 -8.45 -12.04 19.01
N ALA A 542 -8.42 -12.84 20.09
CA ALA A 542 -8.76 -12.38 21.43
C ALA A 542 -7.81 -11.26 21.92
N ASN A 543 -6.51 -11.41 21.72
CA ASN A 543 -5.53 -10.46 22.22
C ASN A 543 -5.56 -9.16 21.42
N LYS A 544 -5.82 -9.23 20.10
CA LYS A 544 -6.03 -8.04 19.27
C LYS A 544 -7.26 -7.23 19.68
N VAL A 545 -8.42 -7.87 19.87
CA VAL A 545 -9.64 -7.22 20.37
C VAL A 545 -9.42 -6.63 21.77
N TYR A 546 -8.78 -7.39 22.67
CA TYR A 546 -8.47 -6.93 24.02
C TYR A 546 -7.58 -5.69 24.02
N ASN A 547 -6.51 -5.68 23.23
CA ASN A 547 -5.58 -4.56 23.15
C ASN A 547 -6.24 -3.30 22.57
N PHE A 548 -7.07 -3.47 21.52
CA PHE A 548 -7.82 -2.36 20.93
C PHE A 548 -8.79 -1.71 21.94
N LEU A 549 -9.55 -2.53 22.68
CA LEU A 549 -10.47 -2.06 23.71
C LEU A 549 -9.71 -1.41 24.87
N LYS A 550 -8.68 -2.08 25.39
CA LYS A 550 -7.84 -1.54 26.47
C LYS A 550 -7.31 -0.13 26.12
N GLY A 551 -6.90 0.10 24.88
CA GLY A 551 -6.41 1.40 24.42
C GLY A 551 -5.25 1.93 25.25
N THR A 552 -5.03 3.24 25.24
CA THR A 552 -3.92 3.91 25.94
C THR A 552 -4.15 4.16 27.42
N ASN A 553 -5.41 4.18 27.89
CA ASN A 553 -5.78 4.59 29.25
C ASN A 553 -6.71 3.61 29.97
N ASN A 554 -6.87 2.37 29.48
CA ASN A 554 -7.90 1.42 29.95
C ASN A 554 -9.33 2.02 29.93
N SER A 555 -9.58 2.95 28.99
CA SER A 555 -10.78 3.79 29.00
C SER A 555 -12.00 3.18 28.32
N LEU A 556 -11.81 2.13 27.52
CA LEU A 556 -12.88 1.50 26.73
C LEU A 556 -13.00 0.01 27.09
N TYR A 557 -13.84 -0.32 28.06
CA TYR A 557 -14.14 -1.72 28.40
C TYR A 557 -15.08 -2.36 27.36
N HIS A 558 -15.97 -1.59 26.75
CA HIS A 558 -16.90 -2.09 25.76
C HIS A 558 -17.12 -1.00 24.73
N MET A 559 -17.45 -1.38 23.51
CA MET A 559 -17.64 -0.42 22.42
C MET A 559 -18.88 -0.76 21.61
N TRP A 560 -19.72 0.24 21.34
CA TRP A 560 -20.83 0.07 20.39
C TRP A 560 -20.35 0.01 18.95
N PHE A 561 -21.02 -0.81 18.15
CA PHE A 561 -21.09 -0.66 16.71
C PHE A 561 -22.42 -0.04 16.32
N ARG A 562 -22.52 0.53 15.12
CA ARG A 562 -23.83 0.91 14.57
C ARG A 562 -24.70 -0.30 14.25
N ASP A 563 -24.10 -1.45 13.95
CA ASP A 563 -24.80 -2.64 13.47
C ASP A 563 -25.71 -3.29 14.52
N SER A 564 -26.73 -4.00 14.08
CA SER A 564 -27.75 -4.59 14.96
C SER A 564 -27.57 -6.09 15.17
N TYR A 565 -28.15 -6.62 16.25
CA TYR A 565 -28.32 -8.06 16.41
C TYR A 565 -29.66 -8.49 15.79
N THR A 566 -29.63 -9.42 14.83
CA THR A 566 -30.82 -9.78 14.02
C THR A 566 -31.93 -10.44 14.84
N SER A 567 -31.61 -11.08 15.96
CA SER A 567 -32.61 -11.86 16.72
C SER A 567 -33.34 -11.04 17.79
N SER A 568 -33.06 -9.75 17.95
CA SER A 568 -33.75 -8.90 18.92
C SER A 568 -33.81 -7.44 18.47
N PRO A 569 -34.97 -6.78 18.60
CA PRO A 569 -35.15 -5.36 18.27
C PRO A 569 -34.52 -4.41 19.31
N ARG A 570 -34.00 -4.94 20.43
CA ARG A 570 -33.55 -4.18 21.61
C ARG A 570 -32.04 -4.18 21.78
N THR A 571 -31.31 -4.83 20.86
CA THR A 571 -29.88 -5.09 21.02
C THR A 571 -29.10 -4.67 19.78
N ALA A 572 -28.01 -3.94 20.01
CA ALA A 572 -27.03 -3.57 19.02
C ALA A 572 -25.76 -4.41 19.18
N MET A 573 -24.97 -4.50 18.12
CA MET A 573 -23.67 -5.14 18.13
C MET A 573 -22.67 -4.31 18.94
N ALA A 574 -21.76 -5.01 19.62
CA ALA A 574 -20.73 -4.39 20.43
C ALA A 574 -19.43 -5.21 20.38
N LEU A 575 -18.36 -4.65 20.96
CA LEU A 575 -17.16 -5.38 21.35
C LEU A 575 -17.12 -5.54 22.87
N GLY A 576 -16.80 -6.75 23.32
CA GLY A 576 -16.71 -7.11 24.73
C GLY A 576 -15.27 -7.36 25.18
N TYR A 577 -14.80 -6.58 26.16
CA TYR A 577 -13.45 -6.74 26.72
C TYR A 577 -13.27 -8.03 27.52
N ILE A 578 -14.27 -8.39 28.34
CA ILE A 578 -14.22 -9.60 29.18
C ILE A 578 -14.11 -10.85 28.31
N ILE A 579 -14.93 -10.93 27.27
CA ILE A 579 -14.99 -12.06 26.34
C ILE A 579 -13.98 -11.97 25.20
N ARG A 580 -13.29 -10.83 25.09
CA ARG A 580 -12.28 -10.51 24.06
C ARG A 580 -12.80 -10.75 22.64
N SER A 581 -14.01 -10.30 22.36
CA SER A 581 -14.73 -10.71 21.15
C SER A 581 -15.84 -9.74 20.77
N MET A 582 -16.42 -9.98 19.60
CA MET A 582 -17.76 -9.49 19.25
C MET A 582 -18.80 -9.89 20.31
N SER A 583 -19.72 -8.99 20.61
CA SER A 583 -20.88 -9.19 21.48
C SER A 583 -22.12 -8.48 20.92
N PHE A 584 -23.22 -8.59 21.64
CA PHE A 584 -24.36 -7.70 21.53
C PHE A 584 -24.80 -7.30 22.92
N ASP A 585 -25.42 -6.13 23.03
CA ASP A 585 -25.89 -5.60 24.31
C ASP A 585 -27.19 -4.82 24.12
N ASN A 586 -27.97 -4.70 25.20
CA ASN A 586 -29.21 -3.91 25.19
C ASN A 586 -28.89 -2.45 24.92
N VAL A 587 -29.62 -1.82 23.99
CA VAL A 587 -29.35 -0.44 23.55
C VAL A 587 -29.49 0.62 24.64
N ALA A 588 -30.21 0.31 25.72
CA ALA A 588 -30.34 1.16 26.90
C ALA A 588 -29.23 0.91 27.95
N ASN A 589 -28.24 0.06 27.69
CA ASN A 589 -27.11 -0.15 28.62
C ASN A 589 -26.27 1.13 28.75
N THR A 590 -26.00 1.53 30.00
CA THR A 590 -25.34 2.79 30.37
C THR A 590 -23.82 2.71 30.51
N TRP A 591 -23.24 1.54 30.21
CA TRP A 591 -21.85 1.19 30.53
C TRP A 591 -21.03 0.78 29.30
N ILE A 592 -21.60 0.90 28.11
CA ILE A 592 -20.91 0.64 26.84
C ILE A 592 -20.35 1.96 26.32
N GLY A 593 -19.07 1.93 25.94
CA GLY A 593 -18.34 3.10 25.46
C GLY A 593 -18.55 3.39 23.98
N VAL A 594 -18.15 4.60 23.60
CA VAL A 594 -18.25 5.10 22.23
C VAL A 594 -16.88 5.54 21.73
N ARG A 595 -16.57 5.13 20.49
CA ARG A 595 -15.48 5.69 19.68
C ARG A 595 -16.06 6.12 18.33
N PRO A 596 -16.20 7.43 18.06
CA PRO A 596 -16.69 7.89 16.79
C PRO A 596 -15.69 7.58 15.67
N ALA A 597 -16.23 7.32 14.49
CA ALA A 597 -15.50 7.25 13.24
C ALA A 597 -16.03 8.30 12.26
N PHE A 598 -15.16 8.72 11.35
CA PHE A 598 -15.48 9.71 10.31
C PHE A 598 -14.47 9.66 9.18
N THR A 599 -14.84 10.24 8.04
CA THR A 599 -13.97 10.41 6.88
C THR A 599 -13.43 11.83 6.85
N VAL A 600 -12.13 12.01 6.64
CA VAL A 600 -11.47 13.32 6.62
C VAL A 600 -10.61 13.50 5.39
N ASP A 601 -10.65 14.71 4.81
CA ASP A 601 -9.74 15.16 3.76
C ASP A 601 -8.51 15.82 4.38
N LEU A 602 -7.40 15.08 4.42
CA LEU A 602 -6.14 15.53 5.00
C LEU A 602 -5.40 16.56 4.14
N SER A 603 -5.88 16.87 2.92
CA SER A 603 -5.35 18.00 2.14
C SER A 603 -5.79 19.36 2.73
N THR A 604 -6.88 19.36 3.49
CA THR A 604 -7.52 20.57 4.03
C THR A 604 -7.17 20.86 5.49
N VAL A 605 -6.54 19.91 6.18
CA VAL A 605 -6.14 20.03 7.59
C VAL A 605 -4.75 19.43 7.82
N SER A 606 -3.95 20.08 8.67
CA SER A 606 -2.63 19.56 9.02
C SER A 606 -2.76 18.37 9.97
N ALA A 607 -2.12 17.26 9.60
CA ALA A 607 -1.96 16.09 10.43
C ALA A 607 -0.48 15.84 10.68
N SER A 608 -0.14 15.34 11.87
CA SER A 608 1.19 14.85 12.19
C SER A 608 1.10 13.42 12.71
N VAL A 609 2.09 12.60 12.38
CA VAL A 609 2.16 11.23 12.90
C VAL A 609 2.77 11.28 14.29
N VAL A 610 2.07 10.72 15.28
CA VAL A 610 2.51 10.76 16.68
C VAL A 610 2.72 9.37 17.29
N ASP A 611 2.19 8.32 16.65
CA ASP A 611 2.30 6.94 17.13
C ASP A 611 1.83 5.94 16.05
N SER A 612 1.94 4.65 16.33
CA SER A 612 1.30 3.59 15.56
C SER A 612 0.79 2.45 16.43
N VAL A 613 -0.26 1.78 15.97
CA VAL A 613 -0.86 0.62 16.63
C VAL A 613 -0.99 -0.53 15.65
N ASN A 614 -0.86 -1.76 16.14
CA ASN A 614 -1.01 -2.95 15.33
C ASN A 614 -2.01 -3.94 15.96
N TYR A 615 -3.28 -3.78 15.55
CA TYR A 615 -4.37 -4.64 15.99
C TYR A 615 -4.79 -5.69 14.95
N LYS A 616 -4.13 -5.77 13.78
CA LYS A 616 -4.45 -6.74 12.74
C LYS A 616 -3.42 -7.86 12.63
#